data_AF-A0A2A6CK60-F1
#
_entry.id   AF-A0A2A6CK60-F1
#
_cell.length_a   1.000
_cell.length_b   1.000
_cell.length_c   1.000
_cell.angle_alpha   90.00
_cell.angle_beta   90.00
_cell.angle_gamma   90.00
#
_symmetry.space_group_name_H-M   'P 1'
#
loop_
_entity.id
_entity.type
_entity.pdbx_description
1 polymer ?
#
loop_
_entity_poly.entity_id
_entity_poly.type
_entity_poly.pdbx_seq_one_letter_code
_entity_poly.pdbx_strand_id
1 'polypeptide(L)'
;MFAEKGCNMCGEEKERNRKRRVGNDYAELETECERKKRMGMDGKLAYNFHWDSEVSMELTHKLALIYQHFFQKYYYIFSLLTIHPLVLYLLLWESTTLSKEIRRGYIANQLSHILNEAIFCMLIRVYPLMPYPALHCGGILCGRDIHPQILLTILAIGVILPNPPFEYLLLVMHQKLVLNTTSKVRLSKRSQNGMMLTLLFVLLINIAGFGIFGRRTAKADDILRRLELAWLASKGGEVFLFGEVGDPESFAYECYILGAAIVIIFPPVIFFSIHAVYVISRTKNGFTDHTTRLQVRLTSVLLLQLGSVFKCYALPLGMMITMIMFGTMNMPDWLLGVGRPMLTIEFILNPMPQSLIFLLKNHTYRRIIWSKIRRLFRWITPCIDRTTLSIHTPNAAFSQLPSSSITRPSGVS
;
A
#
# COMPACT_ATOMS: atom_id res chain seq x y z
N MET A 1 80.81 8.34 36.55
CA MET A 1 79.58 7.76 37.13
C MET A 1 78.49 8.82 37.02
N PHE A 2 77.76 8.79 35.91
CA PHE A 2 76.64 9.70 35.63
C PHE A 2 75.34 8.97 35.97
N ALA A 3 74.70 9.36 37.05
CA ALA A 3 73.32 9.02 37.36
C ALA A 3 72.72 10.21 38.14
N GLU A 4 71.41 10.38 38.03
CA GLU A 4 70.56 11.40 38.65
C GLU A 4 70.58 12.80 38.04
N LYS A 5 69.72 12.98 37.02
CA LYS A 5 68.81 14.14 36.90
C LYS A 5 67.84 13.89 35.75
N GLY A 6 66.61 13.47 36.06
CA GLY A 6 65.63 13.24 35.00
C GLY A 6 64.31 12.65 35.48
N CYS A 7 63.60 13.34 36.39
CA CYS A 7 62.16 13.12 36.54
C CYS A 7 61.55 14.25 37.38
N ASN A 8 61.14 15.35 36.74
CA ASN A 8 60.17 16.30 37.31
C ASN A 8 59.47 17.19 36.23
N MET A 9 59.58 16.87 34.94
CA MET A 9 58.96 17.62 33.84
C MET A 9 57.81 16.86 33.14
N CYS A 10 57.11 15.94 33.82
CA CYS A 10 56.01 15.17 33.20
C CYS A 10 54.64 15.38 33.89
N GLY A 11 54.58 16.21 34.94
CA GLY A 11 53.33 16.54 35.64
C GLY A 11 52.60 17.76 35.05
N GLU A 12 53.32 18.86 34.82
CA GLU A 12 52.68 20.12 34.41
C GLU A 12 52.22 20.15 32.94
N GLU A 13 52.86 19.39 32.05
CA GLU A 13 52.46 19.34 30.64
C GLU A 13 51.24 18.43 30.39
N LYS A 14 51.03 17.43 31.26
CA LYS A 14 49.83 16.59 31.26
C LYS A 14 48.61 17.34 31.79
N GLU A 15 48.79 18.19 32.81
CA GLU A 15 47.74 19.08 33.36
C GLU A 15 47.34 20.17 32.34
N ARG A 16 48.32 20.74 31.62
CA ARG A 16 48.09 21.78 30.60
C ARG A 16 47.41 21.22 29.35
N ASN A 17 47.73 19.99 28.94
CA ASN A 17 47.03 19.30 27.85
C ASN A 17 45.63 18.79 28.24
N ARG A 18 45.38 18.49 29.53
CA ARG A 18 44.04 18.17 30.03
C ARG A 18 43.13 19.40 30.07
N LYS A 19 43.64 20.56 30.49
CA LYS A 19 42.92 21.85 30.43
C LYS A 19 42.67 22.34 29.00
N ARG A 20 43.56 22.07 28.03
CA ARG A 20 43.32 22.37 26.61
C ARG A 20 42.30 21.44 25.94
N ARG A 21 42.26 20.15 26.29
CA ARG A 21 41.19 19.25 25.80
C ARG A 21 39.82 19.60 26.39
N VAL A 22 39.76 19.90 27.69
CA VAL A 22 38.53 20.37 28.33
C VAL A 22 38.11 21.75 27.77
N GLY A 23 39.04 22.65 27.43
CA GLY A 23 38.68 23.93 26.79
C GLY A 23 38.08 23.78 25.39
N ASN A 24 38.56 22.85 24.57
CA ASN A 24 38.03 22.62 23.22
C ASN A 24 36.67 21.92 23.23
N ASP A 25 36.46 20.94 24.12
CA ASP A 25 35.15 20.26 24.23
C ASP A 25 34.04 21.22 24.69
N TYR A 26 34.37 22.17 25.57
CA TYR A 26 33.41 23.19 26.03
C TYR A 26 33.12 24.25 24.96
N ALA A 27 34.10 24.62 24.12
CA ALA A 27 33.87 25.54 23.00
C ALA A 27 32.98 24.90 21.91
N GLU A 28 33.12 23.58 21.69
CA GLU A 28 32.25 22.81 20.78
C GLU A 28 30.82 22.66 21.34
N LEU A 29 30.68 22.41 22.65
CA LEU A 29 29.38 22.40 23.34
C LEU A 29 28.69 23.77 23.38
N GLU A 30 29.45 24.85 23.56
CA GLU A 30 28.93 26.23 23.62
C GLU A 30 28.49 26.70 22.22
N THR A 31 29.20 26.32 21.16
CA THR A 31 28.74 26.54 19.77
C THR A 31 27.54 25.67 19.40
N GLU A 32 27.40 24.47 19.94
CA GLU A 32 26.20 23.63 19.74
C GLU A 32 24.97 24.20 20.48
N CYS A 33 25.15 24.71 21.70
CA CYS A 33 24.09 25.36 22.48
C CYS A 33 23.67 26.70 21.86
N GLU A 34 24.62 27.53 21.40
CA GLU A 34 24.31 28.74 20.62
C GLU A 34 23.64 28.44 19.28
N ARG A 35 24.03 27.37 18.57
CA ARG A 35 23.31 26.88 17.38
C ARG A 35 21.87 26.52 17.72
N LYS A 36 21.65 25.76 18.79
CA LYS A 36 20.30 25.41 19.28
C LYS A 36 19.49 26.65 19.66
N LYS A 37 20.12 27.67 20.24
CA LYS A 37 19.48 28.95 20.60
C LYS A 37 19.15 29.81 19.38
N ARG A 38 19.99 29.81 18.33
CA ARG A 38 19.69 30.49 17.05
C ARG A 38 18.65 29.77 16.21
N MET A 39 18.54 28.44 16.32
CA MET A 39 17.41 27.69 15.78
C MET A 39 16.08 27.98 16.52
N GLY A 40 16.14 28.62 17.69
CA GLY A 40 15.01 28.87 18.58
C GLY A 40 14.20 30.13 18.34
N MET A 41 14.39 30.90 17.26
CA MET A 41 13.54 32.08 17.02
C MET A 41 12.39 31.87 16.02
N ASP A 42 12.31 30.72 15.36
CA ASP A 42 11.05 30.25 14.76
C ASP A 42 10.94 28.71 14.69
N GLY A 43 12.00 27.94 14.95
CA GLY A 43 11.98 26.46 15.04
C GLY A 43 11.57 25.70 13.77
N LYS A 44 11.17 26.40 12.70
CA LYS A 44 10.63 25.78 11.50
C LYS A 44 11.75 25.23 10.63
N LEU A 45 11.91 23.91 10.64
CA LEU A 45 12.67 23.20 9.60
C LEU A 45 12.00 23.41 8.23
N ALA A 46 12.82 23.51 7.18
CA ALA A 46 12.36 23.65 5.80
C ALA A 46 11.32 22.58 5.44
N TYR A 47 10.38 22.90 4.54
CA TYR A 47 9.30 21.99 4.11
C TYR A 47 8.49 21.41 5.27
N ASN A 48 8.44 22.12 6.40
CA ASN A 48 7.83 21.69 7.64
C ASN A 48 8.29 20.29 8.11
N PHE A 49 9.56 19.93 7.90
CA PHE A 49 10.12 18.68 8.44
C PHE A 49 10.12 18.62 9.97
N HIS A 50 9.85 19.73 10.67
CA HIS A 50 9.59 19.72 12.11
C HIS A 50 8.27 19.00 12.43
N TRP A 51 7.32 18.90 11.49
CA TRP A 51 6.17 18.00 11.67
C TRP A 51 6.62 16.53 11.63
N ASP A 52 7.53 16.16 10.74
CA ASP A 52 8.04 14.79 10.67
C ASP A 52 8.98 14.48 11.84
N SER A 53 9.76 15.46 12.28
CA SER A 53 10.70 15.33 13.39
C SER A 53 9.98 15.43 14.74
N GLU A 54 9.36 16.57 15.06
CA GLU A 54 8.71 16.85 16.35
C GLU A 54 7.28 16.32 16.39
N VAL A 55 6.48 16.56 15.34
CA VAL A 55 5.09 16.07 15.35
C VAL A 55 5.11 14.54 15.34
N SER A 56 5.94 13.84 14.55
CA SER A 56 6.07 12.36 14.66
C SER A 56 6.69 11.84 15.97
N MET A 57 7.43 12.68 16.72
CA MET A 57 8.08 12.26 17.98
C MET A 57 7.36 12.68 19.28
N GLU A 58 6.51 13.71 19.32
CA GLU A 58 6.09 14.25 20.63
C GLU A 58 4.60 14.58 20.71
N LEU A 59 4.05 15.41 19.81
CA LEU A 59 2.62 15.74 19.84
C LEU A 59 1.76 14.64 19.19
N THR A 60 2.29 13.93 18.19
CA THR A 60 1.68 12.68 17.75
C THR A 60 2.18 11.45 18.48
N HIS A 61 3.16 11.51 19.39
CA HIS A 61 3.53 10.35 20.21
C HIS A 61 2.35 9.76 21.01
N LYS A 62 1.33 10.59 21.26
CA LYS A 62 0.04 10.15 21.82
C LYS A 62 -1.07 9.88 20.80
N LEU A 63 -1.15 10.60 19.67
CA LEU A 63 -2.27 10.46 18.72
C LEU A 63 -1.93 9.78 17.39
N ALA A 64 -0.80 10.09 16.77
CA ALA A 64 -0.34 9.40 15.55
C ALA A 64 0.75 8.35 15.78
N LEU A 65 1.23 8.12 16.99
CA LEU A 65 1.85 6.86 17.40
C LEU A 65 0.80 5.90 17.92
N ILE A 66 -0.30 6.36 18.53
CA ILE A 66 -1.49 5.52 18.53
C ILE A 66 -1.88 5.29 17.08
N TYR A 67 -2.16 6.30 16.24
CA TYR A 67 -2.62 6.00 14.88
C TYR A 67 -1.60 5.23 14.04
N GLN A 68 -0.39 5.72 13.79
CA GLN A 68 0.63 5.06 12.97
C GLN A 68 1.26 3.84 13.63
N HIS A 69 1.50 3.78 14.95
CA HIS A 69 1.99 2.52 15.55
C HIS A 69 0.86 1.53 15.74
N PHE A 70 -0.36 1.95 16.10
CA PHE A 70 -1.52 1.05 16.13
C PHE A 70 -1.84 0.56 14.72
N PHE A 71 -1.73 1.41 13.72
CA PHE A 71 -1.96 1.04 12.35
C PHE A 71 -0.81 0.19 11.81
N GLN A 72 0.43 0.67 11.83
CA GLN A 72 1.58 -0.12 11.42
C GLN A 72 1.87 -1.34 12.31
N LYS A 73 1.20 -1.54 13.45
CA LYS A 73 1.27 -2.78 14.26
C LYS A 73 0.02 -3.62 14.15
N TYR A 74 -1.14 -3.09 14.50
CA TYR A 74 -2.40 -3.84 14.50
C TYR A 74 -3.07 -3.88 13.14
N TYR A 75 -2.97 -2.86 12.27
CA TYR A 75 -3.61 -2.94 10.95
C TYR A 75 -3.02 -4.08 10.11
N TYR A 76 -1.70 -4.24 10.02
CA TYR A 76 -1.16 -5.35 9.22
C TYR A 76 -1.44 -6.69 9.89
N ILE A 77 -1.37 -6.80 11.22
CA ILE A 77 -1.72 -8.04 11.94
C ILE A 77 -3.18 -8.40 11.65
N PHE A 78 -4.08 -7.44 11.74
CA PHE A 78 -5.49 -7.63 11.46
C PHE A 78 -5.72 -7.98 9.97
N SER A 79 -5.14 -7.23 9.04
CA SER A 79 -5.31 -7.45 7.60
C SER A 79 -4.73 -8.79 7.15
N LEU A 80 -3.46 -9.06 7.48
CA LEU A 80 -2.73 -10.28 7.11
C LEU A 80 -3.24 -11.53 7.81
N LEU A 81 -3.67 -11.46 9.07
CA LEU A 81 -4.10 -12.65 9.83
C LEU A 81 -5.62 -12.87 9.82
N THR A 82 -6.43 -11.87 9.49
CA THR A 82 -7.90 -12.00 9.51
C THR A 82 -8.54 -11.75 8.14
N ILE A 83 -8.36 -10.57 7.55
CA ILE A 83 -9.12 -10.17 6.36
C ILE A 83 -8.68 -10.96 5.13
N HIS A 84 -7.38 -10.98 4.81
CA HIS A 84 -6.89 -11.69 3.63
C HIS A 84 -7.07 -13.21 3.72
N PRO A 85 -6.75 -13.87 4.86
CA PRO A 85 -7.03 -15.30 5.02
C PRO A 85 -8.51 -15.63 4.92
N LEU A 86 -9.41 -14.76 5.44
CA LEU A 86 -10.86 -14.95 5.28
C LEU A 86 -11.27 -14.87 3.81
N VAL A 87 -10.77 -13.90 3.04
CA VAL A 87 -11.07 -13.81 1.61
C VAL A 87 -10.53 -15.02 0.86
N LEU A 88 -9.27 -15.41 1.10
CA LEU A 88 -8.69 -16.61 0.51
C LEU A 88 -9.49 -17.86 0.87
N TYR A 89 -9.96 -17.96 2.11
CA TYR A 89 -10.80 -19.07 2.54
C TYR A 89 -12.10 -19.15 1.73
N LEU A 90 -12.80 -18.03 1.60
CA LEU A 90 -14.03 -17.97 0.81
C LEU A 90 -13.78 -18.26 -0.67
N LEU A 91 -12.66 -17.80 -1.21
CA LEU A 91 -12.24 -18.04 -2.58
C LEU A 91 -11.83 -19.48 -2.85
N LEU A 92 -11.18 -20.17 -1.91
CA LEU A 92 -10.73 -21.55 -2.11
C LEU A 92 -11.85 -22.56 -1.91
N TRP A 93 -12.66 -22.39 -0.85
CA TRP A 93 -13.59 -23.43 -0.40
C TRP A 93 -15.07 -23.10 -0.69
N GLU A 94 -15.48 -21.84 -0.69
CA GLU A 94 -16.91 -21.46 -0.73
C GLU A 94 -17.35 -20.86 -2.09
N SER A 95 -16.44 -20.74 -3.06
CA SER A 95 -16.62 -20.00 -4.31
C SER A 95 -17.17 -20.82 -5.49
N THR A 96 -18.05 -21.81 -5.24
CA THR A 96 -18.57 -22.69 -6.31
C THR A 96 -19.31 -21.96 -7.43
N THR A 97 -19.79 -20.75 -7.17
CA THR A 97 -20.52 -19.91 -8.14
C THR A 97 -19.61 -19.11 -9.07
N LEU A 98 -18.32 -18.95 -8.76
CA LEU A 98 -17.38 -18.21 -9.59
C LEU A 98 -16.76 -19.11 -10.66
N SER A 99 -16.62 -18.59 -11.88
CA SER A 99 -15.88 -19.30 -12.92
C SER A 99 -14.42 -19.51 -12.49
N LYS A 100 -13.82 -20.65 -12.89
CA LYS A 100 -12.45 -21.04 -12.51
C LYS A 100 -11.41 -19.94 -12.82
N GLU A 101 -11.53 -19.25 -13.95
CA GLU A 101 -10.62 -18.18 -14.36
C GLU A 101 -10.69 -16.97 -13.42
N ILE A 102 -11.90 -16.48 -13.15
CA ILE A 102 -12.13 -15.37 -12.21
C ILE A 102 -11.61 -15.72 -10.83
N ARG A 103 -11.91 -16.94 -10.36
CA ARG A 103 -11.46 -17.43 -9.06
C ARG A 103 -9.94 -17.43 -8.96
N ARG A 104 -9.24 -17.94 -9.97
CA ARG A 104 -7.76 -17.93 -10.03
C ARG A 104 -7.22 -16.50 -10.01
N GLY A 105 -7.82 -15.59 -10.78
CA GLY A 105 -7.46 -14.17 -10.77
C GLY A 105 -7.58 -13.55 -9.38
N TYR A 106 -8.69 -13.78 -8.66
CA TYR A 106 -8.87 -13.26 -7.30
C TYR A 106 -7.92 -13.89 -6.28
N ILE A 107 -7.62 -15.19 -6.40
CA ILE A 107 -6.62 -15.84 -5.54
C ILE A 107 -5.24 -15.23 -5.77
N ALA A 108 -4.81 -15.09 -7.03
CA ALA A 108 -3.53 -14.47 -7.37
C ALA A 108 -3.47 -13.01 -6.89
N ASN A 109 -4.56 -12.25 -7.07
CA ASN A 109 -4.67 -10.89 -6.56
C ASN A 109 -4.49 -10.86 -5.04
N GLN A 110 -5.14 -11.75 -4.31
CA GLN A 110 -5.02 -11.77 -2.85
C GLN A 110 -3.65 -12.19 -2.33
N LEU A 111 -3.01 -13.16 -2.96
CA LEU A 111 -1.63 -13.51 -2.62
C LEU A 111 -0.69 -12.33 -2.86
N SER A 112 -0.93 -11.57 -3.94
CA SER A 112 -0.16 -10.36 -4.26
C SER A 112 -0.39 -9.25 -3.23
N HIS A 113 -1.63 -9.06 -2.76
CA HIS A 113 -1.95 -8.13 -1.68
C HIS A 113 -1.30 -8.49 -0.35
N ILE A 114 -1.32 -9.77 0.04
CA ILE A 114 -0.62 -10.27 1.23
C ILE A 114 0.88 -9.98 1.13
N LEU A 115 1.50 -10.26 -0.01
CA LEU A 115 2.92 -10.00 -0.20
C LEU A 115 3.24 -8.51 -0.19
N ASN A 116 2.40 -7.70 -0.84
CA ASN A 116 2.53 -6.23 -0.82
C ASN A 116 2.48 -5.71 0.62
N GLU A 117 1.47 -6.07 1.42
CA GLU A 117 1.38 -5.65 2.81
C GLU A 117 2.56 -6.16 3.65
N ALA A 118 3.00 -7.41 3.45
CA ALA A 118 4.16 -7.94 4.15
C ALA A 118 5.44 -7.15 3.83
N ILE A 119 5.67 -6.79 2.57
CA ILE A 119 6.80 -5.97 2.14
C ILE A 119 6.70 -4.57 2.76
N PHE A 120 5.56 -3.89 2.61
CA PHE A 120 5.38 -2.50 3.03
C PHE A 120 5.26 -2.31 4.53
N CYS A 121 4.65 -3.24 5.26
CA CYS A 121 4.38 -3.08 6.68
C CYS A 121 5.43 -3.79 7.58
N MET A 122 6.05 -4.87 7.10
CA MET A 122 6.97 -5.67 7.94
C MET A 122 8.42 -5.62 7.44
N LEU A 123 8.66 -5.94 6.17
CA LEU A 123 10.02 -6.12 5.68
C LEU A 123 10.77 -4.81 5.49
N ILE A 124 10.13 -3.82 4.86
CA ILE A 124 10.76 -2.56 4.47
C ILE A 124 10.21 -1.41 5.32
N ARG A 125 8.90 -1.25 5.52
CA ARG A 125 8.34 -0.11 6.28
C ARG A 125 8.87 1.23 5.75
N VAL A 126 8.38 1.61 4.57
CA VAL A 126 8.81 2.82 3.86
C VAL A 126 8.06 4.05 4.35
N TYR A 127 8.79 5.16 4.45
CA TYR A 127 8.25 6.50 4.65
C TYR A 127 8.87 7.46 3.62
N PRO A 128 8.09 7.99 2.66
CA PRO A 128 8.60 8.92 1.65
C PRO A 128 8.91 10.29 2.27
N LEU A 129 10.08 10.84 1.95
CA LEU A 129 10.59 12.12 2.49
C LEU A 129 10.35 13.28 1.51
N MET A 130 9.22 13.30 0.81
CA MET A 130 8.89 14.36 -0.16
C MET A 130 9.00 15.75 0.48
N PRO A 131 9.51 16.79 -0.18
CA PRO A 131 9.82 16.84 -1.59
C PRO A 131 11.23 16.33 -1.92
N TYR A 132 12.02 15.88 -0.92
CA TYR A 132 13.26 15.20 -1.22
C TYR A 132 12.95 13.91 -1.99
N PRO A 133 13.70 13.61 -3.06
CA PRO A 133 13.63 12.33 -3.74
C PRO A 133 14.29 11.26 -2.86
N ALA A 134 13.61 10.93 -1.77
CA ALA A 134 14.16 10.09 -0.74
C ALA A 134 13.09 9.26 -0.02
N LEU A 135 13.48 8.09 0.44
CA LEU A 135 12.66 7.14 1.16
C LEU A 135 13.40 6.72 2.42
N HIS A 136 12.80 6.92 3.58
CA HIS A 136 13.28 6.32 4.82
C HIS A 136 12.71 4.91 4.98
N CYS A 137 13.52 3.99 5.47
CA CYS A 137 13.19 2.59 5.68
C CYS A 137 13.51 2.13 7.11
N GLY A 138 12.55 1.48 7.77
CA GLY A 138 12.68 1.02 9.16
C GLY A 138 12.19 -0.40 9.44
N GLY A 139 12.04 -1.24 8.41
CA GLY A 139 11.57 -2.62 8.53
C GLY A 139 12.69 -3.62 8.83
N ILE A 140 12.33 -4.91 8.92
CA ILE A 140 13.25 -6.01 9.30
C ILE A 140 14.50 -6.11 8.40
N LEU A 141 14.36 -5.76 7.12
CA LEU A 141 15.45 -5.82 6.15
C LEU A 141 16.33 -4.56 6.15
N CYS A 142 15.87 -3.47 6.76
CA CYS A 142 16.61 -2.21 6.75
C CYS A 142 17.59 -2.13 7.91
N GLY A 143 18.82 -1.67 7.63
CA GLY A 143 19.94 -1.67 8.58
C GLY A 143 20.70 -2.99 8.71
N ARG A 144 20.54 -3.93 7.76
CA ARG A 144 21.29 -5.22 7.73
C ARG A 144 22.38 -5.28 6.66
N ASP A 145 22.98 -4.13 6.33
CA ASP A 145 23.99 -3.99 5.26
C ASP A 145 23.54 -4.56 3.90
N ILE A 146 22.23 -4.62 3.65
CA ILE A 146 21.68 -5.04 2.37
C ILE A 146 21.83 -3.88 1.39
N HIS A 147 22.37 -4.17 0.21
CA HIS A 147 22.59 -3.16 -0.81
C HIS A 147 21.27 -2.40 -1.14
N PRO A 148 21.24 -1.07 -1.12
CA PRO A 148 20.02 -0.26 -1.30
C PRO A 148 19.19 -0.62 -2.53
N GLN A 149 19.85 -0.91 -3.65
CA GLN A 149 19.19 -1.32 -4.90
C GLN A 149 18.37 -2.60 -4.75
N ILE A 150 18.83 -3.56 -3.92
CA ILE A 150 18.10 -4.80 -3.67
C ILE A 150 16.84 -4.49 -2.86
N LEU A 151 16.95 -3.64 -1.83
CA LEU A 151 15.79 -3.21 -1.03
C LEU A 151 14.75 -2.48 -1.88
N LEU A 152 15.18 -1.58 -2.77
CA LEU A 152 14.30 -0.89 -3.70
C LEU A 152 13.68 -1.82 -4.75
N THR A 153 14.41 -2.85 -5.20
CA THR A 153 13.84 -3.88 -6.09
C THR A 153 12.76 -4.69 -5.38
N ILE A 154 12.98 -5.09 -4.13
CA ILE A 154 11.96 -5.77 -3.31
C ILE A 154 10.75 -4.87 -3.09
N LEU A 155 10.97 -3.58 -2.83
CA LEU A 155 9.91 -2.58 -2.71
C LEU A 155 9.09 -2.51 -3.99
N ALA A 156 9.75 -2.38 -5.15
CA ALA A 156 9.11 -2.31 -6.46
C ALA A 156 8.30 -3.57 -6.78
N ILE A 157 8.81 -4.77 -6.44
CA ILE A 157 8.06 -6.02 -6.54
C ILE A 157 6.77 -5.93 -5.73
N GLY A 158 6.85 -5.44 -4.49
CA GLY A 158 5.66 -5.23 -3.65
C GLY A 158 4.63 -4.33 -4.32
N VAL A 159 5.06 -3.20 -4.88
CA VAL A 159 4.20 -2.22 -5.58
C VAL A 159 3.54 -2.80 -6.82
N ILE A 160 4.31 -3.53 -7.64
CA ILE A 160 3.92 -3.92 -8.99
C ILE A 160 3.12 -5.23 -9.01
N LEU A 161 3.42 -6.16 -8.10
CA LEU A 161 2.84 -7.51 -8.10
C LEU A 161 1.29 -7.56 -8.06
N PRO A 162 0.57 -6.66 -7.34
CA PRO A 162 -0.90 -6.65 -7.37
C PRO A 162 -1.52 -6.22 -8.71
N ASN A 163 -0.80 -5.51 -9.58
CA ASN A 163 -1.38 -4.91 -10.78
C ASN A 163 -1.77 -5.96 -11.84
N PRO A 164 -0.89 -6.91 -12.26
CA PRO A 164 -1.24 -7.91 -13.26
C PRO A 164 -2.48 -8.76 -12.94
N PRO A 165 -2.67 -9.33 -11.73
CA PRO A 165 -3.87 -10.12 -11.44
C PRO A 165 -5.13 -9.26 -11.39
N PHE A 166 -5.04 -8.00 -10.95
CA PHE A 166 -6.17 -7.07 -10.96
C PHE A 166 -6.62 -6.73 -12.39
N GLU A 167 -5.68 -6.41 -13.28
CA GLU A 167 -5.99 -6.09 -14.68
C GLU A 167 -6.46 -7.30 -15.47
N TYR A 168 -5.90 -8.49 -15.17
CA TYR A 168 -6.43 -9.74 -15.68
C TYR A 168 -7.90 -9.95 -15.28
N LEU A 169 -8.25 -9.69 -14.03
CA LEU A 169 -9.64 -9.76 -13.56
C LEU A 169 -10.53 -8.76 -14.29
N LEU A 170 -10.08 -7.51 -14.45
CA LEU A 170 -10.80 -6.48 -15.20
C LEU A 170 -11.08 -6.91 -16.63
N LEU A 171 -10.06 -7.40 -17.33
CA LEU A 171 -10.19 -7.88 -18.70
C LEU A 171 -11.14 -9.07 -18.80
N VAL A 172 -10.96 -10.11 -17.98
CA VAL A 172 -11.80 -11.32 -18.03
C VAL A 172 -13.25 -11.00 -17.69
N MET A 173 -13.49 -10.17 -16.69
CA MET A 173 -14.85 -9.74 -16.31
C MET A 173 -15.50 -8.90 -17.39
N HIS A 174 -14.77 -7.95 -17.96
CA HIS A 174 -15.25 -7.15 -19.08
C HIS A 174 -15.65 -8.04 -20.26
N GLN A 175 -14.78 -8.98 -20.65
CA GLN A 175 -15.06 -9.87 -21.78
C GLN A 175 -16.29 -10.74 -21.50
N LYS A 176 -16.44 -11.29 -20.28
CA LYS A 176 -17.65 -12.07 -19.93
C LYS A 176 -18.93 -11.26 -19.92
N LEU A 177 -18.87 -9.99 -19.53
CA LEU A 177 -20.01 -9.08 -19.60
C LEU A 177 -20.41 -8.81 -21.06
N VAL A 178 -19.44 -8.63 -21.95
CA VAL A 178 -19.66 -8.30 -23.36
C VAL A 178 -20.12 -9.51 -24.18
N LEU A 179 -19.80 -10.75 -23.78
CA LEU A 179 -20.16 -11.98 -24.51
C LEU A 179 -21.65 -12.09 -24.87
N ASN A 180 -22.54 -11.58 -24.00
CA ASN A 180 -23.99 -11.66 -24.17
C ASN A 180 -24.58 -10.39 -24.81
N THR A 181 -23.75 -9.55 -25.42
CA THR A 181 -24.16 -8.26 -26.00
C THR A 181 -23.77 -8.17 -27.47
N THR A 182 -24.36 -7.22 -28.20
CA THR A 182 -24.01 -6.92 -29.59
C THR A 182 -22.77 -6.01 -29.73
N SER A 183 -22.05 -5.74 -28.63
CA SER A 183 -20.90 -4.83 -28.66
C SER A 183 -19.76 -5.40 -29.50
N LYS A 184 -19.19 -4.54 -30.37
CA LYS A 184 -18.03 -4.85 -31.21
C LYS A 184 -16.71 -4.90 -30.42
N VAL A 185 -16.71 -4.53 -29.13
CA VAL A 185 -15.52 -4.46 -28.26
C VAL A 185 -15.12 -5.84 -27.70
N ARG A 186 -15.51 -6.92 -28.39
CA ARG A 186 -15.14 -8.29 -28.03
C ARG A 186 -13.72 -8.56 -28.51
N LEU A 187 -12.85 -8.94 -27.58
CA LEU A 187 -11.46 -9.26 -27.88
C LEU A 187 -11.27 -10.76 -28.06
N SER A 188 -10.49 -11.13 -29.08
CA SER A 188 -10.05 -12.50 -29.24
C SER A 188 -9.18 -12.94 -28.05
N LYS A 189 -9.12 -14.25 -27.75
CA LYS A 189 -8.26 -14.75 -26.67
C LYS A 189 -6.79 -14.44 -26.92
N ARG A 190 -6.35 -14.44 -28.19
CA ARG A 190 -4.99 -14.05 -28.58
C ARG A 190 -4.71 -12.60 -28.24
N SER A 191 -5.63 -11.69 -28.56
CA SER A 191 -5.50 -10.26 -28.23
C SER A 191 -5.49 -10.02 -26.72
N GLN A 192 -6.32 -10.73 -25.95
CA GLN A 192 -6.32 -10.65 -24.49
C GLN A 192 -4.97 -11.08 -23.91
N ASN A 193 -4.44 -12.22 -24.36
CA ASN A 193 -3.15 -12.72 -23.90
C ASN A 193 -2.01 -11.79 -24.30
N GLY A 194 -2.03 -11.24 -25.53
CA GLY A 194 -1.06 -10.27 -26.00
C GLY A 194 -1.05 -9.01 -25.13
N MET A 195 -2.22 -8.46 -24.83
CA MET A 195 -2.34 -7.29 -23.95
C MET A 195 -1.82 -7.56 -22.54
N MET A 196 -2.13 -8.72 -21.95
CA MET A 196 -1.60 -9.10 -20.64
C MET A 196 -0.09 -9.31 -20.65
N LEU A 197 0.48 -9.86 -21.73
CA LEU A 197 1.92 -10.05 -21.87
C LEU A 197 2.65 -8.72 -22.00
N THR A 198 2.14 -7.80 -22.83
CA THR A 198 2.67 -6.43 -22.97
C THR A 198 2.64 -5.72 -21.63
N LEU A 199 1.52 -5.81 -20.92
CA LEU A 199 1.36 -5.20 -19.61
C LEU A 199 2.37 -5.75 -18.60
N LEU A 200 2.51 -7.08 -18.53
CA LEU A 200 3.46 -7.72 -17.63
C LEU A 200 4.90 -7.29 -17.96
N PHE A 201 5.25 -7.23 -19.24
CA PHE A 201 6.56 -6.79 -19.69
C PHE A 201 6.86 -5.34 -19.28
N VAL A 202 5.92 -4.41 -19.50
CA VAL A 202 6.05 -3.02 -19.07
C VAL A 202 6.23 -2.92 -17.55
N LEU A 203 5.46 -3.68 -16.78
CA LEU A 203 5.59 -3.71 -15.33
C LEU A 203 6.92 -4.32 -14.85
N LEU A 204 7.44 -5.35 -15.52
CA LEU A 204 8.76 -5.92 -15.20
C LEU A 204 9.90 -4.93 -15.48
N ILE A 205 9.78 -4.10 -16.53
CA ILE A 205 10.76 -3.04 -16.80
C ILE A 205 10.82 -2.05 -15.63
N ASN A 206 9.70 -1.71 -15.00
CA ASN A 206 9.69 -0.83 -13.83
C ASN A 206 10.44 -1.47 -12.64
N ILE A 207 10.24 -2.76 -12.37
CA ILE A 207 11.00 -3.46 -11.30
C ILE A 207 12.50 -3.36 -11.58
N ALA A 208 12.92 -3.61 -12.82
CA ALA A 208 14.31 -3.51 -13.21
C ALA A 208 14.84 -2.07 -13.10
N GLY A 209 14.05 -1.08 -13.50
CA GLY A 209 14.41 0.32 -13.47
C GLY A 209 14.58 0.85 -12.02
N PHE A 210 13.71 0.49 -11.08
CA PHE A 210 13.91 0.75 -9.65
C PHE A 210 15.24 0.15 -9.12
N GLY A 211 15.59 -1.06 -9.55
CA GLY A 211 16.87 -1.68 -9.15
C GLY A 211 18.09 -1.01 -9.77
N ILE A 212 18.00 -0.59 -11.04
CA ILE A 212 19.13 -0.01 -11.79
C ILE A 212 19.36 1.47 -11.44
N PHE A 213 18.27 2.26 -11.46
CA PHE A 213 18.28 3.72 -11.29
C PHE A 213 18.00 4.17 -9.86
N GLY A 214 17.56 3.28 -8.96
CA GLY A 214 17.45 3.52 -7.52
C GLY A 214 18.80 3.55 -6.80
N ARG A 215 19.80 4.23 -7.36
CA ARG A 215 21.13 4.36 -6.75
C ARG A 215 21.13 5.54 -5.79
N ARG A 216 21.88 5.39 -4.70
CA ARG A 216 22.14 6.49 -3.76
C ARG A 216 22.96 7.57 -4.49
N THR A 217 22.55 8.83 -4.39
CA THR A 217 23.34 9.96 -4.94
C THR A 217 24.70 10.05 -4.24
N ALA A 218 25.72 10.49 -4.97
CA ALA A 218 27.04 10.78 -4.40
C ALA A 218 26.99 11.88 -3.33
N LYS A 219 25.98 12.76 -3.37
CA LYS A 219 25.79 13.86 -2.39
C LYS A 219 24.99 13.45 -1.16
N ALA A 220 24.70 12.16 -0.99
CA ALA A 220 23.74 11.73 0.01
C ALA A 220 24.14 12.10 1.44
N ASP A 221 25.42 11.98 1.77
CA ASP A 221 25.92 12.31 3.11
C ASP A 221 25.83 13.81 3.42
N ASP A 222 26.08 14.66 2.43
CA ASP A 222 25.96 16.11 2.57
C ASP A 222 24.50 16.55 2.75
N ILE A 223 23.58 15.90 2.02
CA ILE A 223 22.14 16.17 2.15
C ILE A 223 21.60 15.67 3.50
N LEU A 224 22.03 14.49 3.96
CA LEU A 224 21.64 13.95 5.27
C LEU A 224 22.17 14.77 6.46
N ARG A 225 23.27 15.51 6.27
CA ARG A 225 23.80 16.44 7.28
C ARG A 225 23.00 17.74 7.42
N ARG A 226 22.06 18.02 6.51
CA ARG A 226 21.19 19.20 6.60
C ARG A 226 20.27 19.08 7.82
N LEU A 227 20.00 20.21 8.48
CA LEU A 227 19.27 20.24 9.75
C LEU A 227 17.89 19.57 9.65
N GLU A 228 17.21 19.71 8.51
CA GLU A 228 15.89 19.15 8.27
C GLU A 228 15.87 17.61 8.10
N LEU A 229 17.01 16.97 7.82
CA LEU A 229 17.15 15.52 7.68
C LEU A 229 18.05 14.87 8.74
N ALA A 230 18.86 15.66 9.45
CA ALA A 230 19.83 15.18 10.44
C ALA A 230 19.18 14.33 11.54
N TRP A 231 17.92 14.59 11.88
CA TRP A 231 17.18 13.80 12.86
C TRP A 231 17.00 12.33 12.44
N LEU A 232 17.01 12.00 11.14
CA LEU A 232 16.91 10.63 10.64
C LEU A 232 18.07 9.75 11.11
N ALA A 233 19.27 10.31 11.30
CA ALA A 233 20.41 9.57 11.83
C ALA A 233 20.11 8.99 13.22
N SER A 234 19.31 9.68 14.03
CA SER A 234 18.93 9.23 15.37
C SER A 234 17.87 8.12 15.37
N LYS A 235 17.12 7.96 14.27
CA LYS A 235 16.04 6.97 14.14
C LYS A 235 16.54 5.56 13.80
N GLY A 236 17.78 5.43 13.32
CA GLY A 236 18.28 4.20 12.72
C GLY A 236 17.62 3.88 11.38
N GLY A 237 17.78 2.66 10.88
CA GLY A 237 17.27 2.26 9.56
C GLY A 237 18.15 2.75 8.41
N GLU A 238 17.59 2.75 7.21
CA GLU A 238 18.28 3.16 5.98
C GLU A 238 17.54 4.35 5.34
N VAL A 239 18.27 5.29 4.75
CA VAL A 239 17.69 6.39 3.97
C VAL A 239 18.15 6.26 2.52
N PHE A 240 17.21 5.92 1.64
CA PHE A 240 17.43 5.94 0.20
C PHE A 240 17.32 7.38 -0.26
N LEU A 241 18.44 7.99 -0.65
CA LEU A 241 18.47 9.37 -1.13
C LEU A 241 18.91 9.38 -2.60
N PHE A 242 18.07 9.89 -3.48
CA PHE A 242 18.29 9.85 -4.93
C PHE A 242 18.84 11.15 -5.51
N GLY A 243 18.74 12.26 -4.79
CA GLY A 243 19.19 13.57 -5.28
C GLY A 243 18.71 14.73 -4.41
N GLU A 244 18.78 15.94 -4.95
CA GLU A 244 18.29 17.15 -4.30
C GLU A 244 16.81 17.40 -4.64
N VAL A 245 16.16 18.34 -3.93
CA VAL A 245 14.75 18.67 -4.18
C VAL A 245 14.58 19.17 -5.61
N GLY A 246 13.75 18.47 -6.41
CA GLY A 246 13.56 18.77 -7.83
C GLY A 246 14.67 18.30 -8.76
N ASP A 247 15.71 17.62 -8.23
CA ASP A 247 16.78 17.01 -9.02
C ASP A 247 17.09 15.59 -8.50
N PRO A 248 16.26 14.58 -8.87
CA PRO A 248 16.46 13.19 -8.45
C PRO A 248 17.62 12.47 -9.18
N GLU A 249 18.47 13.18 -9.92
CA GLU A 249 19.61 12.64 -10.68
C GLU A 249 19.23 11.41 -11.52
N SER A 250 19.89 10.26 -11.29
CA SER A 250 19.63 9.02 -12.03
C SER A 250 18.22 8.44 -11.82
N PHE A 251 17.57 8.76 -10.69
CA PHE A 251 16.22 8.28 -10.40
C PHE A 251 15.15 8.98 -11.25
N ALA A 252 15.48 10.13 -11.88
CA ALA A 252 14.61 10.77 -12.88
C ALA A 252 14.24 9.81 -14.03
N TYR A 253 15.20 8.98 -14.47
CA TYR A 253 14.98 7.99 -15.53
C TYR A 253 13.93 6.95 -15.13
N GLU A 254 13.94 6.50 -13.87
CA GLU A 254 12.90 5.60 -13.37
C GLU A 254 11.54 6.30 -13.32
N CYS A 255 11.48 7.56 -12.86
CA CYS A 255 10.23 8.32 -12.90
C CYS A 255 9.67 8.47 -14.33
N TYR A 256 10.51 8.63 -15.34
CA TYR A 256 10.08 8.64 -16.75
C TYR A 256 9.60 7.27 -17.23
N ILE A 257 10.28 6.18 -16.86
CA ILE A 257 9.84 4.80 -17.17
C ILE A 257 8.47 4.52 -16.54
N LEU A 258 8.30 4.89 -15.28
CA LEU A 258 7.05 4.75 -14.54
C LEU A 258 5.93 5.61 -15.12
N GLY A 259 6.22 6.85 -15.49
CA GLY A 259 5.29 7.73 -16.20
C GLY A 259 4.84 7.12 -17.54
N ALA A 260 5.78 6.62 -18.34
CA ALA A 260 5.48 5.95 -19.61
C ALA A 260 4.63 4.70 -19.40
N ALA A 261 4.93 3.90 -18.38
CA ALA A 261 4.14 2.72 -18.03
C ALA A 261 2.69 3.08 -17.66
N ILE A 262 2.49 4.15 -16.88
CA ILE A 262 1.16 4.66 -16.54
C ILE A 262 0.40 5.07 -17.83
N VAL A 263 1.06 5.80 -18.74
CA VAL A 263 0.44 6.21 -20.02
C VAL A 263 0.05 5.01 -20.89
N ILE A 264 0.79 3.91 -20.84
CA ILE A 264 0.48 2.69 -21.61
C ILE A 264 -0.65 1.88 -20.96
N ILE A 265 -0.62 1.73 -19.63
CA ILE A 265 -1.49 0.81 -18.88
C ILE A 265 -2.84 1.44 -18.52
N PHE A 266 -2.83 2.72 -18.14
CA PHE A 266 -4.01 3.39 -17.60
C PHE A 266 -5.14 3.57 -18.63
N PRO A 267 -4.90 3.94 -19.91
CA PRO A 267 -5.99 4.12 -20.87
C PRO A 267 -6.80 2.85 -21.14
N PRO A 268 -6.20 1.65 -21.35
CA PRO A 268 -6.96 0.41 -21.44
C PRO A 268 -7.84 0.14 -20.20
N VAL A 269 -7.31 0.36 -19.00
CA VAL A 269 -8.05 0.17 -17.74
C VAL A 269 -9.29 1.08 -17.72
N ILE A 270 -9.11 2.37 -17.96
CA ILE A 270 -10.21 3.34 -17.98
C ILE A 270 -11.22 3.01 -19.08
N PHE A 271 -10.75 2.67 -20.28
CA PHE A 271 -11.62 2.30 -21.39
C PHE A 271 -12.51 1.10 -21.06
N PHE A 272 -11.95 -0.01 -20.58
CA PHE A 272 -12.74 -1.20 -20.24
C PHE A 272 -13.71 -0.92 -19.09
N SER A 273 -13.32 -0.11 -18.12
CA SER A 273 -14.18 0.26 -17.00
C SER A 273 -15.37 1.13 -17.42
N ILE A 274 -15.13 2.17 -18.23
CA ILE A 274 -16.19 3.02 -18.77
C ILE A 274 -17.12 2.18 -19.66
N HIS A 275 -16.57 1.36 -20.55
CA HIS A 275 -17.38 0.50 -21.42
C HIS A 275 -18.19 -0.54 -20.62
N ALA A 276 -17.62 -1.11 -19.55
CA ALA A 276 -18.36 -2.00 -18.66
C ALA A 276 -19.55 -1.29 -17.97
N VAL A 277 -19.35 -0.07 -17.46
CA VAL A 277 -20.43 0.76 -16.90
C VAL A 277 -21.50 1.04 -17.95
N TYR A 278 -21.09 1.41 -19.17
CA TYR A 278 -21.99 1.65 -20.28
C TYR A 278 -22.84 0.42 -20.60
N VAL A 279 -22.22 -0.75 -20.75
CA VAL A 279 -22.92 -2.02 -21.02
C VAL A 279 -23.89 -2.37 -19.88
N ILE A 280 -23.46 -2.26 -18.62
CA ILE A 280 -24.34 -2.51 -17.47
C ILE A 280 -25.56 -1.58 -17.51
N SER A 281 -25.36 -0.29 -17.82
CA SER A 281 -26.45 0.69 -17.85
C SER A 281 -27.51 0.36 -18.91
N ARG A 282 -27.09 -0.12 -20.09
CA ARG A 282 -27.98 -0.50 -21.20
C ARG A 282 -28.75 -1.79 -20.92
N THR A 283 -28.15 -2.74 -20.21
CA THR A 283 -28.77 -4.06 -20.00
C THR A 283 -29.71 -4.12 -18.78
N LYS A 284 -29.79 -3.05 -17.95
CA LYS A 284 -30.64 -3.00 -16.74
C LYS A 284 -32.10 -3.41 -16.96
N ASN A 285 -32.66 -3.14 -18.13
CA ASN A 285 -34.08 -3.38 -18.42
C ASN A 285 -34.37 -4.80 -18.94
N GLY A 286 -33.36 -5.65 -19.19
CA GLY A 286 -33.52 -6.94 -19.87
C GLY A 286 -33.10 -8.19 -19.07
N PHE A 287 -32.76 -8.08 -17.79
CA PHE A 287 -32.19 -9.21 -17.03
C PHE A 287 -33.24 -10.21 -16.53
N THR A 288 -33.61 -11.17 -17.36
CA THR A 288 -34.34 -12.38 -16.95
C THR A 288 -33.42 -13.47 -16.39
N ASP A 289 -32.18 -13.58 -16.88
CA ASP A 289 -31.25 -14.64 -16.45
C ASP A 289 -30.51 -14.32 -15.13
N HIS A 290 -30.51 -15.31 -14.22
CA HIS A 290 -29.80 -15.29 -12.95
C HIS A 290 -28.29 -15.11 -13.13
N THR A 291 -27.71 -15.71 -14.19
CA THR A 291 -26.27 -15.65 -14.47
C THR A 291 -25.83 -14.23 -14.76
N THR A 292 -26.58 -13.49 -15.56
CA THR A 292 -26.24 -12.11 -15.92
C THR A 292 -26.34 -11.17 -14.73
N ARG A 293 -27.32 -11.37 -13.84
CA ARG A 293 -27.43 -10.61 -12.58
C ARG A 293 -26.19 -10.81 -11.68
N LEU A 294 -25.66 -12.03 -11.62
CA LEU A 294 -24.45 -12.32 -10.87
C LEU A 294 -23.23 -11.63 -11.50
N GLN A 295 -23.09 -11.68 -12.82
CA GLN A 295 -22.00 -11.01 -13.54
C GLN A 295 -22.01 -9.49 -13.31
N VAL A 296 -23.18 -8.84 -13.45
CA VAL A 296 -23.32 -7.38 -13.22
C VAL A 296 -22.89 -7.00 -11.80
N ARG A 297 -23.29 -7.80 -10.80
CA ARG A 297 -22.88 -7.57 -9.40
C ARG A 297 -21.38 -7.66 -9.26
N LEU A 298 -20.75 -8.71 -9.80
CA LEU A 298 -19.30 -8.90 -9.73
C LEU A 298 -18.55 -7.78 -10.45
N THR A 299 -19.01 -7.34 -11.62
CA THR A 299 -18.42 -6.20 -12.33
C THR A 299 -18.57 -4.91 -11.51
N SER A 300 -19.70 -4.69 -10.84
CA SER A 300 -19.87 -3.54 -9.96
C SER A 300 -18.91 -3.59 -8.76
N VAL A 301 -18.67 -4.76 -8.17
CA VAL A 301 -17.64 -4.93 -7.13
C VAL A 301 -16.26 -4.53 -7.67
N LEU A 302 -15.91 -5.01 -8.87
CA LEU A 302 -14.62 -4.73 -9.48
C LEU A 302 -14.42 -3.24 -9.81
N LEU A 303 -15.46 -2.55 -10.26
CA LEU A 303 -15.41 -1.10 -10.50
C LEU A 303 -15.22 -0.30 -9.20
N LEU A 304 -15.83 -0.76 -8.10
CA LEU A 304 -15.58 -0.18 -6.77
C LEU A 304 -14.14 -0.43 -6.32
N GLN A 305 -13.59 -1.63 -6.57
CA GLN A 305 -12.19 -1.93 -6.29
C GLN A 305 -11.26 -1.05 -7.13
N LEU A 306 -11.58 -0.79 -8.41
CA LEU A 306 -10.81 0.13 -9.25
C LEU A 306 -10.84 1.57 -8.69
N GLY A 307 -12.00 2.05 -8.24
CA GLY A 307 -12.09 3.34 -7.57
C GLY A 307 -11.20 3.42 -6.32
N SER A 308 -11.12 2.31 -5.58
CA SER A 308 -10.19 2.19 -4.46
C SER A 308 -8.72 2.18 -4.88
N VAL A 309 -8.34 1.50 -5.96
CA VAL A 309 -6.98 1.54 -6.53
C VAL A 309 -6.63 2.97 -6.95
N PHE A 310 -7.55 3.67 -7.60
CA PHE A 310 -7.29 5.05 -8.02
C PHE A 310 -7.03 5.95 -6.81
N LYS A 311 -7.90 5.88 -5.79
CA LYS A 311 -7.79 6.71 -4.58
C LYS A 311 -6.59 6.34 -3.72
N CYS A 312 -6.44 5.07 -3.38
CA CYS A 312 -5.45 4.59 -2.41
C CYS A 312 -4.10 4.26 -3.04
N TYR A 313 -3.94 4.25 -4.36
CA TYR A 313 -2.68 3.87 -5.00
C TYR A 313 -2.26 4.85 -6.07
N ALA A 314 -3.06 5.06 -7.12
CA ALA A 314 -2.65 5.88 -8.25
C ALA A 314 -2.47 7.36 -7.88
N LEU A 315 -3.41 7.92 -7.11
CA LEU A 315 -3.36 9.30 -6.65
C LEU A 315 -2.15 9.57 -5.73
N PRO A 316 -1.93 8.83 -4.62
CA PRO A 316 -0.77 9.08 -3.78
C PRO A 316 0.54 8.84 -4.51
N LEU A 317 0.64 7.81 -5.35
CA LEU A 317 1.84 7.57 -6.16
C LEU A 317 2.11 8.70 -7.15
N GLY A 318 1.09 9.16 -7.88
CA GLY A 318 1.22 10.27 -8.82
C GLY A 318 1.64 11.56 -8.14
N MET A 319 1.06 11.88 -6.97
CA MET A 319 1.45 13.02 -6.16
C MET A 319 2.90 12.91 -5.68
N MET A 320 3.33 11.72 -5.22
CA MET A 320 4.71 11.46 -4.82
C MET A 320 5.70 11.69 -5.97
N ILE A 321 5.45 11.11 -7.14
CA ILE A 321 6.30 11.28 -8.32
C ILE A 321 6.38 12.75 -8.73
N THR A 322 5.24 13.44 -8.72
CA THR A 322 5.17 14.84 -9.14
C THR A 322 5.98 15.73 -8.18
N MET A 323 5.89 15.50 -6.86
CA MET A 323 6.71 16.23 -5.88
C MET A 323 8.21 15.89 -5.98
N ILE A 324 8.55 14.64 -6.30
CA ILE A 324 9.94 14.21 -6.51
C ILE A 324 10.55 14.91 -7.73
N MET A 325 9.80 14.99 -8.84
CA MET A 325 10.28 15.56 -10.10
C MET A 325 10.28 17.09 -10.13
N PHE A 326 9.26 17.73 -9.53
CA PHE A 326 9.06 19.17 -9.63
C PHE A 326 9.26 19.90 -8.29
N GLY A 327 9.76 19.19 -7.26
CA GLY A 327 9.96 19.74 -5.92
C GLY A 327 8.63 20.09 -5.24
N THR A 328 8.55 21.28 -4.66
CA THR A 328 7.36 21.70 -3.90
C THR A 328 6.17 22.12 -4.76
N MET A 329 6.35 22.38 -6.05
CA MET A 329 5.31 22.94 -6.94
C MET A 329 4.58 24.17 -6.38
N ASN A 330 5.28 25.01 -5.61
CA ASN A 330 4.68 26.14 -4.86
C ASN A 330 3.58 25.74 -3.86
N MET A 331 3.51 24.46 -3.45
CA MET A 331 2.63 24.05 -2.36
C MET A 331 3.09 24.69 -1.05
N PRO A 332 2.16 25.18 -0.22
CA PRO A 332 2.52 25.74 1.08
C PRO A 332 3.08 24.62 1.98
N ASP A 333 4.12 24.92 2.76
CA ASP A 333 4.84 23.92 3.56
C ASP A 333 3.93 23.10 4.49
N TRP A 334 2.84 23.67 4.99
CA TRP A 334 1.91 22.96 5.89
C TRP A 334 1.18 21.83 5.15
N LEU A 335 0.90 22.02 3.86
CA LEU A 335 0.28 21.00 3.02
C LEU A 335 1.25 19.86 2.75
N LEU A 336 2.56 20.14 2.60
CA LEU A 336 3.59 19.11 2.49
C LEU A 336 3.70 18.29 3.79
N GLY A 337 3.77 18.97 4.93
CA GLY A 337 3.86 18.33 6.25
C GLY A 337 2.68 17.40 6.57
N VAL A 338 1.44 17.82 6.27
CA VAL A 338 0.23 16.98 6.48
C VAL A 338 0.03 15.98 5.34
N GLY A 339 0.35 16.36 4.11
CA GLY A 339 0.19 15.55 2.91
C GLY A 339 1.08 14.31 2.92
N ARG A 340 2.35 14.43 3.34
CA ARG A 340 3.29 13.29 3.45
C ARG A 340 2.71 12.07 4.19
N PRO A 341 2.31 12.16 5.48
CA PRO A 341 1.78 11.02 6.20
C PRO A 341 0.44 10.55 5.64
N MET A 342 -0.43 11.45 5.18
CA MET A 342 -1.73 11.07 4.60
C MET A 342 -1.57 10.26 3.31
N LEU A 343 -0.75 10.74 2.36
CA LEU A 343 -0.48 10.03 1.11
C LEU A 343 0.20 8.68 1.37
N THR A 344 1.08 8.62 2.37
CA THR A 344 1.72 7.36 2.79
C THR A 344 0.71 6.37 3.36
N ILE A 345 -0.19 6.83 4.23
CA ILE A 345 -1.26 5.99 4.81
C ILE A 345 -2.19 5.49 3.70
N GLU A 346 -2.63 6.38 2.81
CA GLU A 346 -3.49 6.00 1.67
C GLU A 346 -2.81 4.94 0.80
N PHE A 347 -1.52 5.13 0.48
CA PHE A 347 -0.74 4.18 -0.29
C PHE A 347 -0.64 2.80 0.37
N ILE A 348 -0.31 2.76 1.67
CA ILE A 348 -0.21 1.52 2.46
C ILE A 348 -1.57 0.84 2.61
N LEU A 349 -2.66 1.61 2.66
CA LEU A 349 -4.02 1.08 2.78
C LEU A 349 -4.45 0.28 1.57
N ASN A 350 -3.93 0.53 0.38
CA ASN A 350 -4.49 0.03 -0.88
C ASN A 350 -5.01 -1.44 -0.85
N PRO A 351 -4.29 -2.43 -0.29
CA PRO A 351 -4.76 -3.81 -0.28
C PRO A 351 -6.03 -4.07 0.54
N MET A 352 -6.19 -3.46 1.72
CA MET A 352 -7.29 -3.78 2.62
C MET A 352 -8.67 -3.36 2.07
N PRO A 353 -8.91 -2.12 1.61
CA PRO A 353 -10.18 -1.73 1.00
C PRO A 353 -10.57 -2.63 -0.16
N GLN A 354 -9.63 -3.13 -0.97
CA GLN A 354 -9.95 -4.05 -2.06
C GLN A 354 -10.52 -5.38 -1.53
N SER A 355 -9.91 -5.93 -0.48
CA SER A 355 -10.40 -7.13 0.23
C SER A 355 -11.76 -6.89 0.90
N LEU A 356 -11.93 -5.75 1.58
CA LEU A 356 -13.17 -5.39 2.26
C LEU A 356 -14.31 -5.16 1.27
N ILE A 357 -14.07 -4.46 0.15
CA ILE A 357 -15.07 -4.26 -0.90
C ILE A 357 -15.54 -5.61 -1.45
N PHE A 358 -14.61 -6.55 -1.67
CA PHE A 358 -14.95 -7.90 -2.11
C PHE A 358 -15.86 -8.64 -1.11
N LEU A 359 -15.52 -8.62 0.18
CA LEU A 359 -16.31 -9.26 1.24
C LEU A 359 -17.68 -8.60 1.40
N LEU A 360 -17.72 -7.27 1.49
CA LEU A 360 -18.91 -6.51 1.86
C LEU A 360 -19.89 -6.33 0.70
N LYS A 361 -19.42 -6.32 -0.55
CA LYS A 361 -20.31 -6.16 -1.71
C LYS A 361 -20.79 -7.49 -2.28
N ASN A 362 -20.10 -8.61 -2.01
CA ASN A 362 -20.58 -9.92 -2.42
C ASN A 362 -21.63 -10.47 -1.42
N HIS A 363 -22.90 -10.40 -1.79
CA HIS A 363 -24.01 -10.87 -0.96
C HIS A 363 -23.90 -12.34 -0.56
N THR A 364 -23.42 -13.20 -1.45
CA THR A 364 -23.26 -14.64 -1.17
C THR A 364 -22.26 -14.84 -0.04
N TYR A 365 -21.11 -14.18 -0.10
CA TYR A 365 -20.09 -14.27 0.95
C TYR A 365 -20.56 -13.65 2.26
N ARG A 366 -21.22 -12.49 2.25
CA ARG A 366 -21.82 -11.93 3.48
C ARG A 366 -22.77 -12.91 4.15
N ARG A 367 -23.64 -13.58 3.39
CA ARG A 367 -24.58 -14.57 3.93
C ARG A 367 -23.83 -15.76 4.54
N ILE A 368 -22.78 -16.25 3.89
CA ILE A 368 -21.95 -17.36 4.38
C ILE A 368 -21.24 -16.96 5.68
N ILE A 369 -20.54 -15.81 5.69
CA ILE A 369 -19.84 -15.27 6.86
C ILE A 369 -20.81 -15.10 8.03
N TRP A 370 -21.96 -14.44 7.81
CA TRP A 370 -22.96 -14.21 8.84
C TRP A 370 -23.54 -15.52 9.40
N SER A 371 -23.74 -16.52 8.55
CA SER A 371 -24.21 -17.83 8.99
C SER A 371 -23.19 -18.56 9.88
N LYS A 372 -21.88 -18.46 9.57
CA LYS A 372 -20.81 -19.05 10.38
C LYS A 372 -20.60 -18.28 11.68
N ILE A 373 -20.61 -16.95 11.65
CA ILE A 373 -20.53 -16.11 12.86
C ILE A 373 -21.69 -16.40 13.80
N ARG A 374 -22.93 -16.49 13.28
CA ARG A 374 -24.11 -16.82 14.10
C ARG A 374 -24.00 -18.21 14.73
N ARG A 375 -23.46 -19.20 14.00
CA ARG A 375 -23.21 -20.54 14.56
C ARG A 375 -22.15 -20.53 15.65
N LEU A 376 -21.05 -19.81 15.43
CA LEU A 376 -19.98 -19.65 16.42
C LEU A 376 -20.51 -18.94 17.68
N PHE A 377 -21.30 -17.88 17.53
CA PHE A 377 -21.89 -17.16 18.67
C PHE A 377 -22.80 -18.08 19.48
N ARG A 378 -23.70 -18.84 18.83
CA ARG A 378 -24.54 -19.84 19.52
C ARG A 378 -23.73 -20.90 20.25
N TRP A 379 -22.55 -21.26 19.75
CA TRP A 379 -21.66 -22.22 20.40
C TRP A 379 -20.93 -21.62 21.61
N ILE A 380 -20.55 -20.33 21.54
CA ILE A 380 -19.87 -19.60 22.62
C ILE A 380 -20.85 -19.15 23.73
N THR A 381 -22.13 -18.95 23.41
CA THR A 381 -23.18 -18.64 24.40
C THR A 381 -24.08 -19.84 24.70
N PRO A 382 -23.58 -20.98 25.21
CA PRO A 382 -24.40 -22.16 25.48
C PRO A 382 -25.37 -21.97 26.66
N CYS A 383 -25.27 -20.87 27.41
CA CYS A 383 -25.94 -20.72 28.71
C CYS A 383 -27.09 -19.69 28.78
N ILE A 384 -27.46 -19.01 27.69
CA ILE A 384 -28.50 -17.95 27.77
C ILE A 384 -29.92 -18.43 27.40
N ASP A 385 -30.10 -19.55 26.68
CA ASP A 385 -31.43 -19.99 26.21
C ASP A 385 -31.76 -21.46 26.54
N ARG A 386 -31.81 -21.78 27.84
CA ARG A 386 -32.59 -22.94 28.30
C ARG A 386 -33.61 -22.63 29.37
N THR A 387 -34.01 -21.37 29.49
CA THR A 387 -35.29 -20.99 30.10
C THR A 387 -36.34 -21.03 28.99
N THR A 388 -36.93 -22.20 28.81
CA THR A 388 -38.06 -22.46 27.92
C THR A 388 -39.24 -21.56 28.26
N LEU A 389 -39.30 -20.37 27.67
CA LEU A 389 -40.57 -19.66 27.56
C LEU A 389 -41.33 -20.32 26.42
N SER A 390 -42.32 -21.13 26.77
CA SER A 390 -43.29 -21.73 25.86
C SER A 390 -44.12 -20.63 25.20
N ILE A 391 -43.58 -19.99 24.15
CA ILE A 391 -44.36 -19.13 23.28
C ILE A 391 -45.01 -20.04 22.23
N HIS A 392 -46.29 -20.37 22.45
CA HIS A 392 -47.17 -20.89 21.41
C HIS A 392 -47.24 -19.84 20.29
N THR A 393 -46.46 -20.01 19.22
CA THR A 393 -46.67 -19.28 17.96
C THR A 393 -47.57 -20.11 17.05
N PRO A 394 -48.84 -19.70 16.83
CA PRO A 394 -49.69 -20.30 15.81
C PRO A 394 -49.33 -19.66 14.48
N ASN A 395 -48.56 -20.35 13.62
CA ASN A 395 -48.43 -19.99 12.20
C ASN A 395 -47.79 -21.14 11.41
N ALA A 396 -48.56 -22.21 11.24
CA ALA A 396 -48.36 -23.18 10.18
C ALA A 396 -49.22 -22.75 8.98
N ALA A 397 -48.65 -22.04 8.00
CA ALA A 397 -49.35 -21.72 6.75
C ALA A 397 -48.46 -21.49 5.51
N PHE A 398 -47.15 -21.72 5.57
CA PHE A 398 -46.25 -21.56 4.40
C PHE A 398 -45.43 -22.83 4.14
N SER A 399 -46.11 -23.92 3.80
CA SER A 399 -45.47 -25.15 3.31
C SER A 399 -46.28 -25.78 2.17
N GLN A 400 -46.72 -24.96 1.21
CA GLN A 400 -47.23 -25.42 -0.08
C GLN A 400 -46.81 -24.44 -1.17
N LEU A 401 -45.62 -24.66 -1.73
CA LEU A 401 -45.29 -24.18 -3.06
C LEU A 401 -45.19 -25.41 -3.97
N PRO A 402 -45.92 -25.44 -5.09
CA PRO A 402 -45.98 -26.61 -5.95
C PRO A 402 -44.64 -26.82 -6.66
N SER A 403 -44.20 -28.07 -6.66
CA SER A 403 -43.09 -28.57 -7.47
C SER A 403 -43.47 -28.44 -8.94
N SER A 404 -43.00 -27.39 -9.61
CA SER A 404 -43.13 -27.27 -11.06
C SER A 404 -42.15 -28.24 -11.73
N SER A 405 -42.67 -29.38 -12.19
CA SER A 405 -41.99 -30.30 -13.07
C SER A 405 -41.68 -29.60 -14.40
N ILE A 406 -40.39 -29.37 -14.65
CA ILE A 406 -39.90 -28.96 -15.97
C ILE A 406 -39.94 -30.19 -16.86
N THR A 407 -40.98 -30.30 -17.68
CA THR A 407 -41.05 -31.22 -18.82
C THR A 407 -40.02 -30.79 -19.86
N ARG A 408 -39.07 -31.68 -20.17
CA ARG A 408 -38.19 -31.58 -21.33
C ARG A 408 -39.04 -31.64 -22.61
N PRO A 409 -38.89 -30.73 -23.57
CA PRO A 409 -39.45 -30.93 -24.90
C PRO A 409 -38.66 -32.04 -25.58
N SER A 410 -39.29 -33.20 -25.75
CA SER A 410 -38.85 -34.27 -26.62
C SER A 410 -39.31 -33.98 -28.05
N GLY A 411 -38.34 -33.75 -28.93
CA GLY A 411 -38.43 -33.99 -30.37
C GLY A 411 -39.13 -32.93 -31.22
N VAL A 412 -38.42 -32.45 -32.25
CA VAL A 412 -38.85 -32.65 -33.64
C VAL A 412 -37.58 -32.90 -34.47
N SER A 413 -37.71 -33.94 -35.29
CA SER A 413 -36.84 -34.47 -36.35
C SER A 413 -36.34 -33.45 -37.36
#